data_AF-A0A8D0B3R6-F1
#
_entry.id   AF-A0A8D0B3R6-F1
#
_cell.length_a   1.000
_cell.length_b   1.000
_cell.length_c   1.000
_cell.angle_alpha   90.00
_cell.angle_beta   90.00
_cell.angle_gamma   90.00
#
_symmetry.space_group_name_H-M   'P 1'
#
loop_
_entity.id
_entity.type
_entity.pdbx_description
1 polymer ?
#
loop_
_entity_poly.entity_id
_entity_poly.type
_entity_poly.pdbx_seq_one_letter_code
_entity_poly.pdbx_strand_id
1 'polypeptide(L)'
;MAAAAVGDEESERDSVQTGESREEALQDLAQLSLPQLRSLVEDISHEYFMLSLETTMFEKFFNRMEPRDVTSEKRGSSLDLGQAQYPRGRRKSKSRMTADRLVCLTVEQKCDIAQRELEETKEDIQRLKQSSDRILQNYLAVMEEADIRMADIKKAVAEFDKEIVKTITKKKGSVIASDKVLRYMEDKIRARDVLKEKIRLKNDSLKVQKKKMQLQLKQKEELGEALHEVDFQQLKIENAQFLEKIDERNQELLQLKVTVGSALQVLNFYRKKLQNAMSVATHLVKDIAQRKDSLDKIARETMLVEEERQKAEVLNKKLRRQLSIYKVPPVLSYVHEKMAVHELENVVKIWERKVEIAEMALQSYRSIWHKANVASRQLQALIPEPGSR
;
A
#
# COMPACT_ATOMS: atom_id res chain seq x y z
N MET A 1 33.44 81.99 -52.03
CA MET A 1 33.45 82.84 -50.81
C MET A 1 33.63 81.92 -49.63
N ALA A 2 34.60 82.24 -48.78
CA ALA A 2 35.21 81.38 -47.77
C ALA A 2 34.33 81.10 -46.53
N ALA A 3 34.56 79.92 -45.93
CA ALA A 3 34.52 79.60 -44.48
C ALA A 3 34.87 78.09 -44.35
N ALA A 4 36.09 77.66 -43.95
CA ALA A 4 36.70 77.67 -42.61
C ALA A 4 35.76 77.03 -41.55
N ALA A 5 35.98 75.74 -41.20
CA ALA A 5 36.85 75.27 -40.12
C ALA A 5 36.36 75.65 -38.71
N VAL A 6 35.59 74.77 -38.07
CA VAL A 6 35.59 74.50 -36.61
C VAL A 6 35.00 73.09 -36.41
N GLY A 7 35.73 72.19 -35.76
CA GLY A 7 35.19 70.94 -35.24
C GLY A 7 36.14 69.75 -35.33
N ASP A 8 37.35 69.85 -34.78
CA ASP A 8 38.37 68.79 -34.83
C ASP A 8 39.00 68.53 -33.44
N GLU A 9 38.19 68.56 -32.38
CA GLU A 9 38.68 68.24 -31.01
C GLU A 9 37.89 67.13 -30.28
N GLU A 10 36.79 66.63 -30.86
CA GLU A 10 36.01 65.51 -30.28
C GLU A 10 36.27 64.16 -30.98
N SER A 11 36.77 64.14 -32.22
CA SER A 11 37.00 62.89 -32.97
C SER A 11 38.26 62.13 -32.55
N GLU A 12 39.25 62.80 -31.95
CA GLU A 12 40.49 62.13 -31.51
C GLU A 12 40.32 61.34 -30.21
N ARG A 13 39.28 61.59 -29.41
CA ARG A 13 39.10 60.91 -28.12
C ARG A 13 38.49 59.51 -28.25
N ASP A 14 37.62 59.29 -29.26
CA ASP A 14 36.98 57.99 -29.52
C ASP A 14 37.84 57.05 -30.39
N SER A 15 38.79 57.58 -31.18
CA SER A 15 39.67 56.77 -32.02
C SER A 15 40.81 56.10 -31.24
N VAL A 16 41.18 56.62 -30.06
CA VAL A 16 42.29 56.07 -29.26
C VAL A 16 41.84 54.81 -28.50
N GLN A 17 40.59 54.78 -28.00
CA GLN A 17 40.05 53.61 -27.29
C GLN A 17 39.84 52.36 -28.16
N THR A 18 39.67 52.53 -29.48
CA THR A 18 39.51 51.42 -30.44
C THR A 18 40.83 50.92 -31.03
N GLY A 19 41.91 51.71 -30.93
CA GLY A 19 43.26 51.35 -31.40
C GLY A 19 44.02 50.46 -30.41
N GLU A 20 44.01 50.82 -29.13
CA GLU A 20 44.71 50.08 -28.06
C GLU A 20 44.16 48.65 -27.89
N SER A 21 42.85 48.48 -28.04
CA SER A 21 42.15 47.19 -27.94
C SER A 21 42.42 46.25 -29.13
N ARG A 22 42.88 46.76 -30.26
CA ARG A 22 43.19 45.97 -31.47
C ARG A 22 44.62 45.45 -31.46
N GLU A 23 45.57 46.23 -30.95
CA GLU A 23 46.97 45.81 -30.82
C GLU A 23 47.14 44.73 -29.73
N GLU A 24 46.45 44.87 -28.59
CA GLU A 24 46.41 43.84 -27.53
C GLU A 24 45.83 42.51 -28.03
N ALA A 25 44.72 42.55 -28.78
CA ALA A 25 44.09 41.34 -29.33
C ALA A 25 44.99 40.59 -30.34
N LEU A 26 45.77 41.32 -31.13
CA LEU A 26 46.75 40.73 -32.06
C LEU A 26 47.94 40.09 -31.32
N GLN A 27 48.31 40.66 -30.17
CA GLN A 27 49.39 40.18 -29.32
C GLN A 27 49.02 38.93 -28.52
N ASP A 28 47.74 38.77 -28.17
CA ASP A 28 47.16 37.57 -27.57
C ASP A 28 46.98 36.44 -28.61
N LEU A 29 46.58 36.77 -29.84
CA LEU A 29 46.50 35.82 -30.95
C LEU A 29 47.88 35.26 -31.34
N ALA A 30 48.94 36.06 -31.21
CA ALA A 30 50.32 35.66 -31.50
C ALA A 30 50.92 34.68 -30.47
N GLN A 31 50.31 34.55 -29.29
CA GLN A 31 50.75 33.65 -28.21
C GLN A 31 50.07 32.25 -28.27
N LEU A 32 49.06 32.07 -29.13
CA LEU A 32 48.33 30.82 -29.27
C LEU A 32 49.04 29.83 -30.21
N SER A 33 49.00 28.54 -29.86
CA SER A 33 49.49 27.47 -30.73
C SER A 33 48.58 27.23 -31.94
N LEU A 34 49.12 26.69 -33.03
CA LEU A 34 48.35 26.36 -34.26
C LEU A 34 47.04 25.59 -34.02
N PRO A 35 46.98 24.57 -33.13
CA PRO A 35 45.73 23.90 -32.79
C PRO A 35 44.71 24.81 -32.10
N GLN A 36 45.16 25.70 -31.22
CA GLN A 36 44.29 26.65 -30.52
C GLN A 36 43.72 27.70 -31.49
N LEU A 37 44.53 28.16 -32.45
CA LEU A 37 44.09 29.06 -33.52
C LEU A 37 43.03 28.40 -34.42
N ARG A 38 43.16 27.10 -34.73
CA ARG A 38 42.14 26.37 -35.50
C ARG A 38 40.82 26.25 -34.75
N SER A 39 40.87 25.89 -33.47
CA SER A 39 39.68 25.85 -32.60
C SER A 39 38.98 27.20 -32.58
N LEU A 40 39.74 28.29 -32.40
CA LEU A 40 39.17 29.64 -32.36
C LEU A 40 38.52 30.04 -33.69
N VAL A 41 39.12 29.66 -34.83
CA VAL A 41 38.52 29.91 -36.16
C VAL A 41 37.23 29.12 -36.34
N GLU A 42 37.19 27.86 -35.90
CA GLU A 42 35.98 27.04 -35.92
C GLU A 42 34.88 27.66 -35.04
N ASP A 43 35.23 28.09 -33.83
CA ASP A 43 34.31 28.74 -32.88
C ASP A 43 33.74 30.05 -33.46
N ILE A 44 34.60 30.93 -33.99
CA ILE A 44 34.18 32.18 -34.64
C ILE A 44 33.32 31.91 -35.88
N SER A 45 33.66 30.89 -36.67
CA SER A 45 32.86 30.51 -37.85
C SER A 45 31.46 30.03 -37.47
N HIS A 46 31.35 29.30 -36.36
CA HIS A 46 30.09 28.85 -35.81
C HIS A 46 29.28 30.03 -35.25
N GLU A 47 29.90 30.93 -34.50
CA GLU A 47 29.27 32.17 -34.03
C GLU A 47 28.75 33.03 -35.18
N TYR A 48 29.57 33.21 -36.23
CA TYR A 48 29.18 33.94 -37.44
C TYR A 48 27.98 33.28 -38.13
N PHE A 49 27.98 31.94 -38.24
CA PHE A 49 26.85 31.20 -38.80
C PHE A 49 25.57 31.41 -37.98
N MET A 50 25.65 31.32 -36.66
CA MET A 50 24.50 31.55 -35.77
C MET A 50 23.97 32.98 -35.87
N LEU A 51 24.85 33.97 -35.92
CA LEU A 51 24.47 35.37 -36.07
C LEU A 51 23.86 35.65 -37.45
N SER A 52 24.40 35.05 -38.51
CA SER A 52 23.86 35.13 -39.86
C SER A 52 22.46 34.52 -39.94
N LEU A 53 22.25 33.36 -39.31
CA LEU A 53 20.94 32.71 -39.21
C LEU A 53 19.93 33.57 -38.46
N GLU A 54 20.33 34.11 -37.30
CA GLU A 54 19.52 35.02 -36.50
C GLU A 54 19.13 36.27 -37.30
N THR A 55 20.09 36.89 -37.98
CA THR A 55 19.87 38.08 -38.82
C THR A 55 18.90 37.76 -39.95
N THR A 56 19.08 36.64 -40.65
CA THR A 56 18.17 36.20 -41.72
C THR A 56 16.74 35.99 -41.21
N MET A 57 16.59 35.41 -40.01
CA MET A 57 15.30 35.19 -39.37
C MET A 57 14.62 36.52 -39.02
N PHE A 58 15.36 37.48 -38.45
CA PHE A 58 14.83 38.81 -38.17
C PHE A 58 14.50 39.60 -39.43
N GLU A 59 15.31 39.52 -40.49
CA GLU A 59 15.00 40.15 -41.78
C GLU A 59 13.70 39.61 -42.36
N LYS A 60 13.50 38.29 -42.34
CA LYS A 60 12.23 37.67 -42.80
C LYS A 60 11.04 38.14 -41.98
N PHE A 61 11.18 38.17 -40.66
CA PHE A 61 10.14 38.67 -39.77
C PHE A 61 9.83 40.14 -40.04
N PHE A 62 10.87 40.98 -40.14
CA PHE A 62 10.74 42.41 -40.40
C PHE A 62 10.07 42.70 -41.75
N ASN A 63 10.51 42.03 -42.81
CA ASN A 63 9.95 42.17 -44.16
C ASN A 63 8.46 41.75 -44.25
N ARG A 64 7.99 40.86 -43.37
CA ARG A 64 6.56 40.50 -43.25
C ARG A 64 5.77 41.52 -42.44
N MET A 65 6.39 42.16 -41.45
CA MET A 65 5.76 43.14 -40.56
C MET A 65 5.72 44.56 -41.15
N GLU A 66 6.60 44.89 -42.09
CA GLU A 66 6.46 46.13 -42.85
C GLU A 66 5.16 46.10 -43.67
N PRO A 67 4.27 47.09 -43.51
CA PRO A 67 3.19 47.29 -44.45
C PRO A 67 3.83 47.50 -45.82
N ARG A 68 3.66 46.55 -46.75
CA ARG A 68 3.91 46.84 -48.16
C ARG A 68 2.96 47.98 -48.54
N ASP A 69 3.49 49.20 -48.59
CA ASP A 69 2.79 50.34 -49.19
C ASP A 69 2.37 49.90 -50.60
N VAL A 70 1.06 49.75 -50.78
CA VAL A 70 0.44 49.41 -52.05
C VAL A 70 0.48 50.67 -52.92
N THR A 71 1.67 51.08 -53.34
CA THR A 71 1.89 52.22 -54.26
C THR A 71 3.02 51.94 -55.24
N SER A 72 2.98 50.79 -55.92
CA SER A 72 3.40 50.72 -57.32
C SER A 72 2.92 49.44 -57.96
N GLU A 73 2.01 49.63 -58.91
CA GLU A 73 1.74 48.82 -60.12
C GLU A 73 0.24 48.72 -60.40
N LYS A 74 -0.40 49.88 -60.63
CA LYS A 74 -1.49 49.99 -61.60
C LYS A 74 -1.31 51.27 -62.41
N ARG A 75 -0.56 51.15 -63.51
CA ARG A 75 -0.73 52.03 -64.68
C ARG A 75 -2.11 51.73 -65.28
N GLY A 76 -3.00 52.71 -65.32
CA GLY A 76 -4.24 52.63 -66.10
C GLY A 76 -5.34 53.60 -65.66
N SER A 77 -5.51 54.67 -66.44
CA SER A 77 -6.69 55.56 -66.62
C SER A 77 -7.34 56.20 -65.37
N SER A 78 -7.20 57.50 -65.14
CA SER A 78 -7.94 58.61 -65.78
C SER A 78 -9.27 58.95 -65.06
N LEU A 79 -9.30 60.17 -64.51
CA LEU A 79 -10.45 61.00 -64.12
C LEU A 79 -11.30 60.52 -62.92
N ASP A 80 -11.29 61.25 -61.82
CA ASP A 80 -12.45 62.08 -61.42
C ASP A 80 -12.09 63.04 -60.26
N LEU A 81 -12.77 64.17 -60.26
CA LEU A 81 -12.61 65.38 -59.46
C LEU A 81 -13.63 65.36 -58.31
N GLY A 82 -13.25 65.64 -57.06
CA GLY A 82 -14.28 65.87 -56.03
C GLY A 82 -13.84 65.92 -54.57
N GLN A 83 -13.58 67.14 -54.09
CA GLN A 83 -13.88 67.69 -52.76
C GLN A 83 -13.62 66.88 -51.45
N ALA A 84 -12.71 67.47 -50.65
CA ALA A 84 -12.93 67.92 -49.27
C ALA A 84 -13.13 66.84 -48.17
N GLN A 85 -12.63 66.90 -46.94
CA GLN A 85 -12.04 67.94 -46.09
C GLN A 85 -11.00 67.26 -45.17
N TYR A 86 -9.86 67.91 -44.98
CA TYR A 86 -8.90 67.54 -43.93
C TYR A 86 -9.27 68.28 -42.63
N PRO A 87 -9.11 67.64 -41.45
CA PRO A 87 -8.59 68.34 -40.28
C PRO A 87 -7.11 67.98 -40.10
N ARG A 88 -6.27 69.00 -40.14
CA ARG A 88 -4.85 68.95 -39.74
C ARG A 88 -4.72 68.47 -38.30
N GLY A 89 -4.31 67.22 -38.12
CA GLY A 89 -3.75 66.68 -36.89
C GLY A 89 -2.23 66.80 -36.87
N ARG A 90 -1.75 67.82 -36.15
CA ARG A 90 -0.38 68.14 -35.72
C ARG A 90 0.61 66.94 -35.70
N ARG A 91 1.48 66.85 -36.72
CA ARG A 91 2.70 66.02 -36.69
C ARG A 91 3.69 66.59 -35.66
N LYS A 92 3.90 65.89 -34.55
CA LYS A 92 5.01 66.15 -33.65
C LYS A 92 6.21 65.34 -34.15
N SER A 93 7.13 66.04 -34.81
CA SER A 93 8.45 65.53 -35.14
C SER A 93 9.18 65.19 -33.83
N LYS A 94 9.49 63.91 -33.62
CA LYS A 94 10.50 63.44 -32.67
C LYS A 94 11.62 62.91 -33.57
N SER A 95 12.51 63.81 -33.95
CA SER A 95 13.82 64.01 -33.33
C SER A 95 14.71 62.79 -33.53
N ARG A 96 15.79 63.02 -34.29
CA ARG A 96 17.00 62.22 -34.40
C ARG A 96 17.23 61.42 -33.11
N MET A 97 17.14 60.11 -33.22
CA MET A 97 17.70 59.21 -32.22
C MET A 97 19.21 59.27 -32.42
N THR A 98 19.92 59.74 -31.40
CA THR A 98 21.35 59.53 -31.24
C THR A 98 21.62 58.03 -31.33
N ALA A 99 22.70 57.64 -32.00
CA ALA A 99 23.07 56.24 -32.27
C ALA A 99 23.33 55.38 -31.00
N ASP A 100 23.08 55.92 -29.81
CA ASP A 100 23.56 55.43 -28.53
C ASP A 100 22.45 54.79 -27.65
N ARG A 101 21.31 54.47 -28.25
CA ARG A 101 20.32 53.56 -27.66
C ARG A 101 19.85 52.58 -28.73
N LEU A 102 20.74 51.68 -29.13
CA LEU A 102 20.31 50.43 -29.74
C LEU A 102 19.40 49.73 -28.72
N VAL A 103 18.09 49.83 -28.93
CA VAL A 103 17.12 49.04 -28.17
C VAL A 103 17.28 47.61 -28.66
N CYS A 104 18.18 46.88 -28.02
CA CYS A 104 18.35 45.46 -28.27
C CYS A 104 17.08 44.73 -27.85
N LEU A 105 16.64 43.80 -28.69
CA LEU A 105 15.57 42.87 -28.32
C LEU A 105 16.01 42.06 -27.11
N THR A 106 15.13 41.91 -26.12
CA THR A 106 15.38 41.01 -25.00
C THR A 106 15.47 39.57 -25.50
N VAL A 107 16.14 38.69 -24.76
CA VAL A 107 16.24 37.26 -25.11
C VAL A 107 14.84 36.64 -25.28
N GLU A 108 13.89 37.01 -24.42
CA GLU A 108 12.48 36.60 -24.54
C GLU A 108 11.86 37.06 -25.87
N GLN A 109 12.03 38.34 -26.24
CA GLN A 109 11.52 38.86 -27.52
C GLN A 109 12.14 38.17 -28.72
N LYS A 110 13.45 37.85 -28.66
CA LYS A 110 14.14 37.10 -29.72
C LYS A 110 13.59 35.67 -29.85
N CYS A 111 13.38 34.99 -28.72
CA CYS A 111 12.76 33.67 -28.68
C CYS A 111 11.33 33.70 -29.25
N ASP A 112 10.52 34.70 -28.91
CA ASP A 112 9.15 34.84 -29.44
C ASP A 112 9.14 35.04 -30.95
N ILE A 113 10.08 35.83 -31.49
CA ILE A 113 10.21 36.04 -32.94
C ILE A 113 10.68 34.74 -33.61
N ALA A 114 11.67 34.06 -33.04
CA ALA A 114 12.15 32.78 -33.56
C ALA A 114 11.05 31.71 -33.57
N GLN A 115 10.20 31.65 -32.54
CA GLN A 115 9.07 30.74 -32.49
C GLN A 115 8.03 31.05 -33.57
N ARG A 116 7.67 32.34 -33.74
CA ARG A 116 6.74 32.77 -34.79
C ARG A 116 7.26 32.47 -36.19
N GLU A 117 8.53 32.75 -36.46
CA GLU A 117 9.16 32.45 -37.76
C GLU A 117 9.26 30.93 -38.01
N LEU A 118 9.46 30.14 -36.96
CA LEU A 118 9.43 28.69 -37.04
C LEU A 118 8.03 28.15 -37.35
N GLU A 119 6.98 28.73 -36.77
CA GLU A 119 5.59 28.39 -37.11
C GLU A 119 5.24 28.78 -38.55
N GLU A 120 5.59 29.99 -38.99
CA GLU A 120 5.37 30.47 -40.36
C GLU A 120 6.11 29.61 -41.40
N THR A 121 7.38 29.25 -41.14
CA THR A 121 8.14 28.38 -42.05
C THR A 121 7.55 26.96 -42.11
N LYS A 122 7.00 26.44 -41.02
CA LYS A 122 6.24 25.18 -41.03
C LYS A 122 4.99 25.28 -41.90
N GLU A 123 4.23 26.38 -41.79
CA GLU A 123 3.06 26.62 -42.63
C GLU A 123 3.44 26.79 -44.11
N ASP A 124 4.50 27.54 -44.43
CA ASP A 124 5.04 27.69 -45.79
C ASP A 124 5.41 26.31 -46.39
N ILE A 125 6.11 25.46 -45.63
CA ILE A 125 6.44 24.09 -46.03
C ILE A 125 5.18 23.28 -46.30
N GLN A 126 4.16 23.38 -45.43
CA GLN A 126 2.90 22.64 -45.60
C GLN A 126 2.13 23.13 -46.83
N ARG A 127 2.06 24.44 -47.06
CA ARG A 127 1.47 25.05 -48.26
C ARG A 127 2.17 24.58 -49.53
N LEU A 128 3.51 24.56 -49.53
CA LEU A 128 4.31 24.09 -50.66
C LEU A 128 4.10 22.60 -50.93
N LYS A 129 4.05 21.76 -49.88
CA LYS A 129 3.73 20.33 -50.03
C LYS A 129 2.35 20.12 -50.67
N GLN A 130 1.33 20.78 -50.14
CA GLN A 130 -0.03 20.67 -50.68
C GLN A 130 -0.13 21.16 -52.13
N SER A 131 0.56 22.25 -52.50
CA SER A 131 0.54 22.75 -53.87
C SER A 131 1.31 21.82 -54.82
N SER A 132 2.48 21.32 -54.41
CA SER A 132 3.26 20.34 -55.14
C SER A 132 2.46 19.05 -55.38
N ASP A 133 1.81 18.51 -54.34
CA ASP A 133 1.00 17.30 -54.46
C ASP A 133 -0.16 17.50 -55.43
N ARG A 134 -0.85 18.64 -55.38
CA ARG A 134 -1.92 18.96 -56.34
C ARG A 134 -1.39 19.01 -57.78
N ILE A 135 -0.22 19.63 -57.99
CA ILE A 135 0.41 19.73 -59.31
C ILE A 135 0.81 18.34 -59.80
N LEU A 136 1.43 17.52 -58.95
CA LEU A 136 1.83 16.16 -59.28
C LEU A 136 0.63 15.29 -59.66
N GLN A 137 -0.44 15.34 -58.87
CA GLN A 137 -1.69 14.62 -59.15
C GLN A 137 -2.31 15.05 -60.49
N ASN A 138 -2.27 16.34 -60.82
CA ASN A 138 -2.73 16.82 -62.12
C ASN A 138 -1.87 16.28 -63.26
N TYR A 139 -0.53 16.29 -63.13
CA TYR A 139 0.34 15.73 -64.16
C TYR A 139 0.13 14.22 -64.34
N LEU A 140 -0.03 13.46 -63.26
CA LEU A 140 -0.37 12.05 -63.32
C LEU A 140 -1.69 11.82 -64.08
N ALA A 141 -2.74 12.57 -63.74
CA ALA A 141 -4.03 12.48 -64.42
C ALA A 141 -3.95 12.82 -65.92
N VAL A 142 -3.14 13.82 -66.29
CA VAL A 142 -2.93 14.21 -67.70
C VAL A 142 -2.16 13.12 -68.46
N MET A 143 -1.14 12.51 -67.84
CA MET A 143 -0.40 11.40 -68.46
C MET A 143 -1.30 10.18 -68.66
N GLU A 144 -2.06 9.77 -67.65
CA GLU A 144 -3.00 8.65 -67.75
C GLU A 144 -4.06 8.91 -68.84
N GLU A 145 -4.60 10.13 -68.93
CA GLU A 145 -5.52 10.50 -69.99
C GLU A 145 -4.87 10.42 -71.37
N ALA A 146 -3.62 10.90 -71.50
CA ALA A 146 -2.87 10.84 -72.75
C ALA A 146 -2.62 9.39 -73.20
N ASP A 147 -2.29 8.49 -72.28
CA ASP A 147 -2.10 7.06 -72.55
C ASP A 147 -3.39 6.40 -73.03
N ILE A 148 -4.51 6.68 -72.36
CA ILE A 148 -5.83 6.20 -72.78
C ILE A 148 -6.17 6.72 -74.18
N ARG A 149 -6.02 8.03 -74.43
CA ARG A 149 -6.28 8.63 -75.75
C ARG A 149 -5.39 8.04 -76.82
N MET A 150 -4.10 7.82 -76.54
CA MET A 150 -3.17 7.23 -77.49
C MET A 150 -3.57 5.79 -77.84
N ALA A 151 -3.99 4.99 -76.87
CA ALA A 151 -4.48 3.64 -77.10
C ALA A 151 -5.76 3.65 -77.95
N ASP A 152 -6.69 4.57 -77.67
CA ASP A 152 -7.95 4.70 -78.42
C ASP A 152 -7.72 5.20 -79.86
N ILE A 153 -6.80 6.14 -80.07
CA ILE A 153 -6.41 6.59 -81.42
C ILE A 153 -5.80 5.44 -82.22
N LYS A 154 -4.87 4.67 -81.63
CA LYS A 154 -4.26 3.50 -82.30
C LYS A 154 -5.33 2.48 -82.72
N LYS A 155 -6.29 2.19 -81.84
CA LYS A 155 -7.44 1.32 -82.16
C LYS A 155 -8.29 1.92 -83.27
N ALA A 156 -8.65 3.20 -83.17
CA ALA A 156 -9.47 3.88 -84.17
C ALA A 156 -8.82 3.90 -85.57
N VAL A 157 -7.49 4.10 -85.64
CA VAL A 157 -6.74 4.02 -86.90
C VAL A 157 -6.76 2.61 -87.48
N ALA A 158 -6.52 1.59 -86.66
CA ALA A 158 -6.53 0.19 -87.10
C ALA A 158 -7.93 -0.27 -87.57
N GLU A 159 -8.98 0.13 -86.83
CA GLU A 159 -10.37 -0.12 -87.20
C GLU A 159 -10.75 0.59 -88.50
N PHE A 160 -10.39 1.86 -88.65
CA PHE A 160 -10.65 2.61 -89.87
C PHE A 160 -9.95 2.00 -91.09
N ASP A 161 -8.68 1.61 -90.97
CA ASP A 161 -7.95 0.93 -92.05
C ASP A 161 -8.62 -0.40 -92.44
N LYS A 162 -9.03 -1.19 -91.45
CA LYS A 162 -9.71 -2.47 -91.66
C LYS A 162 -11.10 -2.30 -92.30
N GLU A 163 -11.93 -1.43 -91.76
CA GLU A 163 -13.34 -1.33 -92.11
C GLU A 163 -13.58 -0.47 -93.36
N ILE A 164 -12.79 0.60 -93.51
CA ILE A 164 -12.95 1.58 -94.59
C ILE A 164 -11.91 1.33 -95.68
N VAL A 165 -10.63 1.54 -95.40
CA VAL A 165 -9.57 1.56 -96.43
C VAL A 165 -9.48 0.21 -97.17
N LYS A 166 -9.37 -0.90 -96.43
CA LYS A 166 -9.29 -2.26 -97.01
C LYS A 166 -10.59 -2.74 -97.65
N THR A 167 -11.74 -2.17 -97.27
CA THR A 167 -13.02 -2.57 -97.89
C THR A 167 -13.31 -1.81 -99.16
N ILE A 168 -12.99 -0.50 -99.20
CA ILE A 168 -13.19 0.35 -100.37
C ILE A 168 -12.23 -0.04 -101.50
N THR A 169 -10.97 -0.34 -101.17
CA THR A 169 -9.98 -0.82 -102.16
C THR A 169 -10.40 -2.11 -102.87
N LYS A 170 -11.22 -2.96 -102.22
CA LYS A 170 -11.73 -4.22 -102.80
C LYS A 170 -12.99 -4.04 -103.66
N LYS A 171 -13.74 -2.95 -103.52
CA LYS A 171 -15.01 -2.71 -104.22
C LYS A 171 -14.91 -1.47 -105.11
N LYS A 172 -14.79 -1.66 -106.43
CA LYS A 172 -14.75 -0.54 -107.41
C LYS A 172 -16.12 0.15 -107.50
N GLY A 173 -16.26 1.34 -106.89
CA GLY A 173 -17.42 2.21 -107.05
C GLY A 173 -17.43 3.41 -106.09
N SER A 174 -17.37 4.63 -106.61
CA SER A 174 -17.22 5.88 -105.83
C SER A 174 -18.39 6.13 -104.85
N VAL A 175 -19.63 5.80 -105.22
CA VAL A 175 -20.82 6.06 -104.40
C VAL A 175 -20.90 5.11 -103.20
N ILE A 176 -20.47 3.85 -103.38
CA ILE A 176 -20.42 2.85 -102.30
C ILE A 176 -19.32 3.20 -101.29
N ALA A 177 -18.22 3.79 -101.77
CA ALA A 177 -17.14 4.27 -100.93
C ALA A 177 -17.59 5.42 -100.01
N SER A 178 -18.28 6.42 -100.56
CA SER A 178 -18.78 7.57 -99.78
C SER A 178 -19.84 7.18 -98.75
N ASP A 179 -20.81 6.33 -99.11
CA ASP A 179 -21.87 5.88 -98.18
C ASP A 179 -21.28 5.11 -96.99
N LYS A 180 -20.24 4.30 -97.24
CA LYS A 180 -19.58 3.53 -96.18
C LYS A 180 -18.78 4.40 -95.21
N VAL A 181 -18.12 5.45 -95.69
CA VAL A 181 -17.44 6.43 -94.83
C VAL A 181 -18.47 7.20 -93.99
N LEU A 182 -19.60 7.61 -94.58
CA LEU A 182 -20.65 8.33 -93.87
C LEU A 182 -21.23 7.50 -92.72
N ARG A 183 -21.62 6.24 -92.98
CA ARG A 183 -22.13 5.34 -91.93
C ARG A 183 -21.13 5.12 -90.80
N TYR A 184 -19.84 4.94 -91.11
CA TYR A 184 -18.81 4.81 -90.09
C TYR A 184 -18.71 6.07 -89.23
N MET A 185 -18.75 7.28 -89.83
CA MET A 185 -18.75 8.52 -89.06
C MET A 185 -19.97 8.62 -88.15
N GLU A 186 -21.17 8.30 -88.65
CA GLU A 186 -22.40 8.30 -87.85
C GLU A 186 -22.34 7.32 -86.68
N ASP A 187 -21.88 6.09 -86.91
CA ASP A 187 -21.77 5.07 -85.87
C ASP A 187 -20.72 5.47 -84.81
N LYS A 188 -19.60 6.09 -85.21
CA LYS A 188 -18.60 6.63 -84.27
C LYS A 188 -19.13 7.82 -83.48
N ILE A 189 -19.94 8.71 -84.08
CA ILE A 189 -20.61 9.80 -83.36
C ILE A 189 -21.56 9.22 -82.31
N ARG A 190 -22.42 8.26 -82.69
CA ARG A 190 -23.34 7.59 -81.75
C ARG A 190 -22.60 6.89 -80.62
N ALA A 191 -21.52 6.16 -80.92
CA ALA A 191 -20.71 5.48 -79.90
C ALA A 191 -20.06 6.47 -78.92
N ARG A 192 -19.54 7.60 -79.42
CA ARG A 192 -18.98 8.67 -78.59
C ARG A 192 -20.04 9.29 -77.67
N ASP A 193 -21.26 9.51 -78.16
CA ASP A 193 -22.34 10.08 -77.36
C ASP A 193 -22.77 9.13 -76.22
N VAL A 194 -22.81 7.82 -76.48
CA VAL A 194 -23.02 6.79 -75.44
C VAL A 194 -21.90 6.80 -74.40
N LEU A 195 -20.63 6.91 -74.85
CA LEU A 195 -19.49 6.97 -73.93
C LEU A 195 -19.52 8.24 -73.07
N LYS A 196 -19.88 9.38 -73.66
CA LYS A 196 -20.05 10.66 -72.95
C LYS A 196 -21.05 10.54 -71.81
N GLU A 197 -22.22 9.93 -72.07
CA GLU A 197 -23.23 9.74 -71.03
C GLU A 197 -22.77 8.76 -69.94
N LYS A 198 -22.08 7.68 -70.32
CA LYS A 198 -21.46 6.75 -69.36
C LYS A 198 -20.45 7.46 -68.44
N ILE A 199 -19.56 8.28 -68.99
CA ILE A 199 -18.57 9.03 -68.22
C ILE A 199 -19.26 10.05 -67.31
N ARG A 200 -20.29 10.74 -67.79
CA ARG A 200 -21.08 11.69 -66.99
C ARG A 200 -21.70 11.02 -65.77
N LEU A 201 -22.41 9.90 -65.95
CA LEU A 201 -23.02 9.15 -64.84
C LEU A 201 -21.97 8.67 -63.83
N LYS A 202 -20.81 8.21 -64.32
CA LYS A 202 -19.71 7.79 -63.45
C LYS A 202 -19.12 8.96 -62.66
N ASN A 203 -18.99 10.13 -63.28
CA ASN A 203 -18.51 11.35 -62.63
C ASN A 203 -19.47 11.80 -61.51
N ASP A 204 -20.78 11.77 -61.76
CA ASP A 204 -21.79 12.12 -60.76
C ASP A 204 -21.79 11.13 -59.59
N SER A 205 -21.65 9.82 -59.85
CA SER A 205 -21.50 8.80 -58.82
C SER A 205 -20.24 9.02 -57.96
N LEU A 206 -19.09 9.31 -58.58
CA LEU A 206 -17.84 9.59 -57.87
C LEU A 206 -17.92 10.88 -57.04
N LYS A 207 -18.61 11.92 -57.54
CA LYS A 207 -18.86 13.16 -56.76
C LYS A 207 -19.67 12.87 -55.49
N VAL A 208 -20.70 12.03 -55.58
CA VAL A 208 -21.50 11.62 -54.40
C VAL A 208 -20.64 10.81 -53.42
N GLN A 209 -19.83 9.87 -53.91
CA GLN A 209 -18.93 9.08 -53.07
C GLN A 209 -17.90 9.96 -52.37
N LYS A 210 -17.30 10.93 -53.08
CA LYS A 210 -16.38 11.93 -52.50
C LYS A 210 -17.05 12.70 -51.36
N LYS A 211 -18.27 13.22 -51.59
CA LYS A 211 -19.02 13.94 -50.54
C LYS A 211 -19.30 13.06 -49.32
N LYS A 212 -19.68 11.80 -49.52
CA LYS A 212 -19.90 10.83 -48.43
C LYS A 212 -18.62 10.60 -47.61
N MET A 213 -17.49 10.38 -48.29
CA MET A 213 -16.20 10.16 -47.62
C MET A 213 -15.73 11.40 -46.86
N GLN A 214 -15.92 12.60 -47.43
CA GLN A 214 -15.63 13.86 -46.74
C GLN A 214 -16.50 14.06 -45.49
N LEU A 215 -17.79 13.68 -45.54
CA LEU A 215 -18.66 13.74 -44.37
C LEU A 215 -18.23 12.75 -43.29
N GLN A 216 -17.86 11.53 -43.68
CA GLN A 216 -17.35 10.53 -42.74
C GLN A 216 -16.04 10.99 -42.09
N LEU A 217 -15.15 11.64 -42.85
CA LEU A 217 -13.92 12.21 -42.31
C LEU A 217 -14.25 13.29 -41.28
N LYS A 218 -15.14 14.24 -41.59
CA LYS A 218 -15.57 15.27 -40.64
C LYS A 218 -16.18 14.70 -39.37
N GLN A 219 -17.05 13.70 -39.47
CA GLN A 219 -17.62 13.04 -38.28
C GLN A 219 -16.55 12.35 -37.42
N LYS A 220 -15.49 11.82 -38.04
CA LYS A 220 -14.37 11.22 -37.32
C LYS A 220 -13.47 12.29 -36.70
N GLU A 221 -13.28 13.42 -37.37
CA GLU A 221 -12.56 14.58 -36.84
C GLU A 221 -13.32 15.20 -35.66
N GLU A 222 -14.63 15.45 -35.76
CA GLU A 222 -15.47 15.97 -34.67
C GLU A 222 -15.52 15.01 -33.47
N LEU A 223 -15.53 13.68 -33.70
CA LEU A 223 -15.41 12.69 -32.63
C LEU A 223 -14.02 12.69 -31.98
N GLY A 224 -12.97 13.01 -32.75
CA GLY A 224 -11.61 13.21 -32.25
C GLY A 224 -11.43 14.54 -31.51
N GLU A 225 -12.17 15.58 -31.89
CA GLU A 225 -12.18 16.88 -31.22
C GLU A 225 -12.95 16.83 -29.89
N ALA A 226 -13.96 15.95 -29.78
CA ALA A 226 -14.64 15.67 -28.51
C ALA A 226 -13.79 14.85 -27.52
N LEU A 227 -12.68 14.27 -27.97
CA LEU A 227 -11.84 13.37 -27.18
C LEU A 227 -10.40 13.87 -27.26
N HIS A 228 -10.09 14.92 -26.48
CA HIS A 228 -8.77 15.52 -26.54
C HIS A 228 -7.72 14.51 -26.08
N GLU A 229 -6.56 14.53 -26.73
CA GLU A 229 -5.40 13.77 -26.26
C GLU A 229 -5.06 14.11 -24.80
N VAL A 230 -5.34 15.35 -24.39
CA VAL A 230 -5.23 15.82 -23.00
C VAL A 230 -6.17 15.06 -22.06
N ASP A 231 -7.43 14.80 -22.44
CA ASP A 231 -8.39 14.06 -21.61
C ASP A 231 -7.93 12.60 -21.42
N PHE A 232 -7.36 12.00 -22.47
CA PHE A 232 -6.77 10.66 -22.38
C PHE A 232 -5.54 10.64 -21.48
N GLN A 233 -4.67 11.64 -21.60
CA GLN A 233 -3.50 11.77 -20.73
C GLN A 233 -3.93 12.01 -19.28
N GLN A 234 -4.96 12.83 -19.06
CA GLN A 234 -5.55 13.06 -17.74
C GLN A 234 -6.10 11.75 -17.15
N LEU A 235 -6.90 10.99 -17.90
CA LEU A 235 -7.41 9.69 -17.46
C LEU A 235 -6.29 8.70 -17.13
N LYS A 236 -5.20 8.70 -17.89
CA LYS A 236 -4.02 7.87 -17.60
C LYS A 236 -3.35 8.29 -16.30
N ILE A 237 -3.21 9.60 -16.06
CA ILE A 237 -2.63 10.15 -14.83
C ILE A 237 -3.53 9.81 -13.64
N GLU A 238 -4.83 10.03 -13.74
CA GLU A 238 -5.80 9.72 -12.68
C GLU A 238 -5.80 8.22 -12.36
N ASN A 239 -5.79 7.35 -13.36
CA ASN A 239 -5.72 5.91 -13.16
C ASN A 239 -4.41 5.50 -12.46
N ALA A 240 -3.26 6.04 -12.89
CA ALA A 240 -1.99 5.80 -12.22
C ALA A 240 -2.00 6.26 -10.74
N GLN A 241 -2.58 7.43 -10.45
CA GLN A 241 -2.73 7.93 -9.08
C GLN A 241 -3.66 7.05 -8.24
N PHE A 242 -4.74 6.53 -8.82
CA PHE A 242 -5.63 5.62 -8.11
C PHE A 242 -4.96 4.27 -7.81
N LEU A 243 -4.18 3.74 -8.75
CA LEU A 243 -3.39 2.52 -8.53
C LEU A 243 -2.38 2.71 -7.41
N GLU A 244 -1.65 3.82 -7.40
CA GLU A 244 -0.70 4.15 -6.33
C GLU A 244 -1.39 4.24 -4.97
N LYS A 245 -2.54 4.93 -4.89
CA LYS A 245 -3.34 4.99 -3.65
C LYS A 245 -3.85 3.62 -3.21
N ILE A 246 -4.23 2.75 -4.13
CA ILE A 246 -4.65 1.38 -3.82
C ILE A 246 -3.47 0.60 -3.24
N ASP A 247 -2.29 0.72 -3.85
CA ASP A 247 -1.08 0.05 -3.37
C ASP A 247 -0.64 0.55 -1.98
N GLU A 248 -0.70 1.86 -1.72
CA GLU A 248 -0.47 2.42 -0.38
C GLU A 248 -1.42 1.82 0.66
N ARG A 249 -2.73 1.85 0.40
CA ARG A 249 -3.73 1.30 1.34
C ARG A 249 -3.54 -0.21 1.53
N ASN A 250 -3.14 -0.94 0.49
CA ASN A 250 -2.84 -2.37 0.58
C ASN A 250 -1.61 -2.63 1.46
N GLN A 251 -0.57 -1.81 1.36
CA GLN A 251 0.61 -1.90 2.22
C GLN A 251 0.27 -1.58 3.68
N GLU A 252 -0.51 -0.53 3.94
CA GLU A 252 -1.03 -0.20 5.28
C GLU A 252 -1.85 -1.36 5.86
N LEU A 253 -2.74 -1.96 5.07
CA LEU A 253 -3.56 -3.10 5.47
C LEU A 253 -2.68 -4.31 5.82
N LEU A 254 -1.62 -4.56 5.04
CA LEU A 254 -0.68 -5.64 5.31
C LEU A 254 0.07 -5.43 6.63
N GLN A 255 0.55 -4.21 6.89
CA GLN A 255 1.21 -3.86 8.15
C GLN A 255 0.27 -4.01 9.35
N LEU A 256 -0.98 -3.56 9.20
CA LEU A 256 -1.99 -3.71 10.25
C LEU A 256 -2.28 -5.19 10.52
N LYS A 257 -2.39 -6.02 9.46
CA LYS A 257 -2.60 -7.47 9.59
C LYS A 257 -1.46 -8.15 10.36
N VAL A 258 -0.21 -7.79 10.09
CA VAL A 258 0.96 -8.29 10.83
C VAL A 258 0.90 -7.87 12.30
N THR A 259 0.56 -6.59 12.55
CA THR A 259 0.44 -6.03 13.90
C THR A 259 -0.65 -6.75 14.71
N VAL A 260 -1.82 -6.96 14.12
CA VAL A 260 -2.91 -7.74 14.73
C VAL A 260 -2.48 -9.18 14.99
N GLY A 261 -1.76 -9.81 14.06
CA GLY A 261 -1.20 -11.15 14.25
C GLY A 261 -0.26 -11.23 15.46
N SER A 262 0.65 -10.28 15.59
CA SER A 262 1.57 -10.18 16.74
C SER A 262 0.82 -9.94 18.05
N ALA A 263 -0.13 -9.00 18.07
CA ALA A 263 -0.97 -8.73 19.24
C ALA A 263 -1.77 -9.97 19.67
N LEU A 264 -2.31 -10.74 18.73
CA LEU A 264 -3.00 -12.00 19.01
C LEU A 264 -2.06 -13.07 19.59
N GLN A 265 -0.81 -13.16 19.11
CA GLN A 265 0.17 -14.08 19.71
C GLN A 265 0.44 -13.73 21.17
N VAL A 266 0.67 -12.44 21.47
CA VAL A 266 0.88 -11.95 22.83
C VAL A 266 -0.35 -12.20 23.70
N LEU A 267 -1.55 -11.92 23.20
CA LEU A 267 -2.81 -12.17 23.91
C LEU A 267 -2.98 -13.66 24.24
N ASN A 268 -2.73 -14.55 23.28
CA ASN A 268 -2.83 -15.99 23.49
C ASN A 268 -1.80 -16.50 24.50
N PHE A 269 -0.58 -15.95 24.49
CA PHE A 269 0.44 -16.25 25.48
C PHE A 269 -0.04 -15.91 26.90
N TYR A 270 -0.55 -14.69 27.11
CA TYR A 270 -1.06 -14.27 28.42
C TYR A 270 -2.33 -15.01 28.84
N ARG A 271 -3.21 -15.34 27.90
CA ARG A 271 -4.39 -16.19 28.15
C ARG A 271 -3.99 -17.57 28.69
N LYS A 272 -2.98 -18.21 28.07
CA LYS A 272 -2.45 -19.50 28.54
C LYS A 272 -1.79 -19.38 29.91
N LYS A 273 -0.99 -18.32 30.13
CA LYS A 273 -0.36 -18.06 31.43
C LYS A 273 -1.40 -17.86 32.54
N LEU A 274 -2.47 -17.12 32.26
CA LEU A 274 -3.59 -16.93 33.18
C LEU A 274 -4.31 -18.24 33.47
N GLN A 275 -4.63 -19.04 32.45
CA GLN A 275 -5.29 -20.33 32.63
C GLN A 275 -4.45 -21.27 33.51
N ASN A 276 -3.13 -21.30 33.30
CA ASN A 276 -2.22 -22.08 34.14
C ASN A 276 -2.23 -21.57 35.59
N ALA A 277 -2.13 -20.26 35.80
CA ALA A 277 -2.18 -19.67 37.15
C ALA A 277 -3.50 -19.96 37.86
N MET A 278 -4.64 -19.88 37.14
CA MET A 278 -5.95 -20.26 37.67
C MET A 278 -6.00 -21.75 38.05
N SER A 279 -5.46 -22.64 37.21
CA SER A 279 -5.40 -24.07 37.52
C SER A 279 -4.53 -24.37 38.74
N VAL A 280 -3.43 -23.63 38.94
CA VAL A 280 -2.59 -23.76 40.14
C VAL A 280 -3.34 -23.23 41.35
N ALA A 281 -4.02 -22.10 41.23
CA ALA A 281 -4.81 -21.54 42.33
C ALA A 281 -5.93 -22.51 42.77
N THR A 282 -6.66 -23.11 41.84
CA THR A 282 -7.71 -24.10 42.17
C THR A 282 -7.11 -25.34 42.84
N HIS A 283 -5.95 -25.82 42.37
CA HIS A 283 -5.23 -26.92 43.02
C HIS A 283 -4.82 -26.56 44.45
N LEU A 284 -4.21 -25.38 44.65
CA LEU A 284 -3.78 -24.92 45.97
C LEU A 284 -4.96 -24.76 46.94
N VAL A 285 -6.11 -24.25 46.48
CA VAL A 285 -7.32 -24.19 47.31
C VAL A 285 -7.76 -25.58 47.76
N LYS A 286 -7.73 -26.56 46.86
CA LYS A 286 -8.04 -27.97 47.19
C LYS A 286 -7.03 -28.54 48.19
N ASP A 287 -5.72 -28.31 47.98
CA ASP A 287 -4.67 -28.77 48.89
C ASP A 287 -4.80 -28.14 50.29
N ILE A 288 -5.12 -26.84 50.35
CA ILE A 288 -5.35 -26.14 51.63
C ILE A 288 -6.54 -26.76 52.36
N ALA A 289 -7.64 -27.05 51.66
CA ALA A 289 -8.80 -27.72 52.26
C ALA A 289 -8.42 -29.11 52.80
N GLN A 290 -7.73 -29.93 52.00
CA GLN A 290 -7.26 -31.26 52.42
C GLN A 290 -6.30 -31.20 53.63
N ARG A 291 -5.40 -30.23 53.68
CA ARG A 291 -4.50 -30.02 54.82
C ARG A 291 -5.25 -29.57 56.08
N LYS A 292 -6.25 -28.70 55.95
CA LYS A 292 -7.12 -28.30 57.07
C LYS A 292 -7.86 -29.51 57.64
N ASP A 293 -8.48 -30.32 56.79
CA ASP A 293 -9.17 -31.55 57.23
C ASP A 293 -8.22 -32.52 57.95
N SER A 294 -6.98 -32.63 57.47
CA SER A 294 -5.94 -33.47 58.09
C SER A 294 -5.50 -32.91 59.44
N LEU A 295 -5.32 -31.60 59.56
CA LEU A 295 -5.01 -30.92 60.83
C LEU A 295 -6.15 -31.12 61.84
N ASP A 296 -7.40 -31.02 61.43
CA ASP A 296 -8.57 -31.24 62.31
C ASP A 296 -8.67 -32.69 62.80
N LYS A 297 -8.22 -33.67 61.99
CA LYS A 297 -8.09 -35.07 62.43
C LYS A 297 -6.98 -35.22 63.46
N ILE A 298 -5.79 -34.70 63.17
CA ILE A 298 -4.63 -34.76 64.08
C ILE A 298 -4.95 -34.06 65.41
N ALA A 299 -5.64 -32.91 65.38
CA ALA A 299 -6.02 -32.19 66.59
C ALA A 299 -6.97 -33.05 67.48
N ARG A 300 -7.96 -33.71 66.86
CA ARG A 300 -8.85 -34.65 67.57
C ARG A 300 -8.09 -35.84 68.14
N GLU A 301 -7.20 -36.45 67.36
CA GLU A 301 -6.35 -37.56 67.81
C GLU A 301 -5.44 -37.12 68.96
N THR A 302 -4.85 -35.92 68.90
CA THR A 302 -3.99 -35.36 69.94
C THR A 302 -4.75 -35.18 71.25
N MET A 303 -6.00 -34.69 71.19
CA MET A 303 -6.88 -34.59 72.37
C MET A 303 -7.14 -35.97 73.00
N LEU A 304 -7.48 -36.97 72.18
CA LEU A 304 -7.71 -38.34 72.67
C LEU A 304 -6.46 -38.94 73.31
N VAL A 305 -5.30 -38.81 72.65
CA VAL A 305 -4.02 -39.29 73.16
C VAL A 305 -3.64 -38.57 74.46
N GLU A 306 -3.92 -37.27 74.60
CA GLU A 306 -3.66 -36.53 75.83
C GLU A 306 -4.58 -36.99 76.97
N GLU A 307 -5.85 -37.25 76.72
CA GLU A 307 -6.76 -37.85 77.71
C GLU A 307 -6.28 -39.24 78.16
N GLU A 308 -5.86 -40.08 77.21
CA GLU A 308 -5.29 -41.40 77.50
C GLU A 308 -3.99 -41.28 78.30
N ARG A 309 -3.11 -40.35 77.93
CA ARG A 309 -1.86 -40.03 78.64
C ARG A 309 -2.15 -39.62 80.09
N GLN A 310 -3.14 -38.76 80.31
CA GLN A 310 -3.55 -38.33 81.66
C GLN A 310 -4.09 -39.50 82.49
N LYS A 311 -4.96 -40.35 81.93
CA LYS A 311 -5.46 -41.57 82.60
C LYS A 311 -4.29 -42.49 82.98
N ALA A 312 -3.37 -42.73 82.05
CA ALA A 312 -2.18 -43.54 82.27
C ALA A 312 -1.25 -42.92 83.33
N GLU A 313 -1.08 -41.59 83.34
CA GLU A 313 -0.25 -40.88 84.31
C GLU A 313 -0.84 -40.97 85.73
N VAL A 314 -2.16 -40.79 85.88
CA VAL A 314 -2.87 -40.96 87.15
C VAL A 314 -2.70 -42.39 87.67
N LEU A 315 -2.88 -43.39 86.80
CA LEU A 315 -2.68 -44.80 87.14
C LEU A 315 -1.22 -45.07 87.56
N ASN A 316 -0.24 -44.57 86.81
CA ASN A 316 1.18 -44.72 87.12
C ASN A 316 1.52 -44.09 88.47
N LYS A 317 1.03 -42.88 88.76
CA LYS A 317 1.18 -42.21 90.06
C LYS A 317 0.58 -43.06 91.19
N LYS A 318 -0.60 -43.66 90.99
CA LYS A 318 -1.23 -44.55 91.99
C LYS A 318 -0.38 -45.80 92.24
N LEU A 319 0.10 -46.46 91.18
CA LEU A 319 0.97 -47.63 91.29
C LEU A 319 2.29 -47.30 91.98
N ARG A 320 2.94 -46.17 91.64
CA ARG A 320 4.16 -45.71 92.32
C ARG A 320 3.93 -45.42 93.80
N ARG A 321 2.79 -44.80 94.16
CA ARG A 321 2.40 -44.61 95.57
C ARG A 321 2.23 -45.94 96.29
N GLN A 322 1.49 -46.88 95.69
CA GLN A 322 1.33 -48.23 96.23
C GLN A 322 2.69 -48.92 96.43
N LEU A 323 3.60 -48.81 95.45
CA LEU A 323 4.94 -49.38 95.52
C LEU A 323 5.81 -48.71 96.60
N SER A 324 5.62 -47.41 96.86
CA SER A 324 6.31 -46.70 97.95
C SER A 324 5.78 -47.04 99.35
N ILE A 325 4.48 -47.31 99.47
CA ILE A 325 3.82 -47.71 100.73
C ILE A 325 4.11 -49.19 101.01
N TYR A 326 4.21 -50.00 99.94
CA TYR A 326 4.52 -51.41 100.03
C TYR A 326 5.96 -51.61 100.52
N LYS A 327 6.09 -51.86 101.82
CA LYS A 327 7.33 -52.33 102.44
C LYS A 327 7.22 -53.82 102.65
N VAL A 328 8.10 -54.58 101.99
CA VAL A 328 8.25 -56.01 102.26
C VAL A 328 8.80 -56.14 103.69
N PRO A 329 8.08 -56.76 104.63
CA PRO A 329 8.62 -57.01 105.95
C PRO A 329 9.90 -57.86 105.83
N PRO A 330 10.98 -57.58 106.58
CA PRO A 330 12.16 -58.44 106.59
C PRO A 330 11.73 -59.88 106.85
N VAL A 331 12.24 -60.84 106.08
CA VAL A 331 11.78 -62.25 106.07
C VAL A 331 11.68 -62.81 107.49
N LEU A 332 12.66 -62.49 108.34
CA LEU A 332 12.65 -62.91 109.74
C LEU A 332 11.47 -62.30 110.52
N SER A 333 11.17 -61.01 110.37
CA SER A 333 10.03 -60.38 111.05
C SER A 333 8.70 -61.01 110.63
N TYR A 334 8.51 -61.28 109.34
CA TYR A 334 7.33 -61.98 108.84
C TYR A 334 7.21 -63.41 109.40
N VAL A 335 8.32 -64.14 109.49
CA VAL A 335 8.35 -65.49 110.08
C VAL A 335 8.01 -65.44 111.57
N HIS A 336 8.55 -64.49 112.34
CA HIS A 336 8.23 -64.33 113.76
C HIS A 336 6.77 -63.94 113.98
N GLU A 337 6.23 -63.01 113.20
CA GLU A 337 4.79 -62.66 113.23
C GLU A 337 3.92 -63.86 112.85
N LYS A 338 4.31 -64.65 111.84
CA LYS A 338 3.57 -65.84 111.44
C LYS A 338 3.65 -66.95 112.49
N MET A 339 4.79 -67.11 113.16
CA MET A 339 4.94 -68.00 114.31
C MET A 339 4.08 -67.54 115.48
N ALA A 340 4.06 -66.24 115.78
CA ALA A 340 3.21 -65.67 116.84
C ALA A 340 1.71 -65.87 116.53
N VAL A 341 1.29 -65.70 115.28
CA VAL A 341 -0.07 -66.05 114.84
C VAL A 341 -0.34 -67.54 115.06
N HIS A 342 0.59 -68.42 114.70
CA HIS A 342 0.43 -69.85 114.90
C HIS A 342 0.41 -70.27 116.39
N GLU A 343 1.23 -69.62 117.22
CA GLU A 343 1.22 -69.80 118.68
C GLU A 343 -0.11 -69.32 119.27
N LEU A 344 -0.62 -68.17 118.84
CA LEU A 344 -1.94 -67.66 119.25
C LEU A 344 -3.06 -68.60 118.79
N GLU A 345 -3.01 -69.12 117.56
CA GLU A 345 -3.93 -70.15 117.07
C GLU A 345 -3.88 -71.41 117.95
N ASN A 346 -2.69 -71.84 118.38
CA ASN A 346 -2.52 -72.98 119.28
C ASN A 346 -3.03 -72.68 120.70
N VAL A 347 -2.82 -71.46 121.22
CA VAL A 347 -3.36 -71.01 122.49
C VAL A 347 -4.89 -70.97 122.44
N VAL A 348 -5.48 -70.46 121.35
CA VAL A 348 -6.93 -70.50 121.11
C VAL A 348 -7.43 -71.94 121.14
N LYS A 349 -6.79 -72.87 120.41
CA LYS A 349 -7.15 -74.30 120.44
C LYS A 349 -7.02 -74.92 121.84
N ILE A 350 -5.99 -74.57 122.60
CA ILE A 350 -5.81 -75.05 123.99
C ILE A 350 -6.92 -74.52 124.89
N TRP A 351 -7.29 -73.25 124.75
CA TRP A 351 -8.39 -72.65 125.50
C TRP A 351 -9.74 -73.23 125.11
N GLU A 352 -10.01 -73.44 123.82
CA GLU A 352 -11.18 -74.18 123.34
C GLU A 352 -11.26 -75.57 124.01
N ARG A 353 -10.14 -76.30 124.07
CA ARG A 353 -10.07 -77.61 124.72
C ARG A 353 -10.22 -77.55 126.25
N LYS A 354 -9.74 -76.49 126.90
CA LYS A 354 -9.95 -76.25 128.34
C LYS A 354 -11.41 -75.92 128.64
N VAL A 355 -12.07 -75.15 127.77
CA VAL A 355 -13.50 -74.86 127.86
C VAL A 355 -14.30 -76.16 127.71
N GLU A 356 -13.98 -77.02 126.72
CA GLU A 356 -14.59 -78.35 126.61
C GLU A 356 -14.42 -79.19 127.89
N ILE A 357 -13.22 -79.24 128.48
CA ILE A 357 -12.98 -79.99 129.72
C ILE A 357 -13.78 -79.40 130.90
N ALA A 358 -13.84 -78.07 131.01
CA ALA A 358 -14.62 -77.40 132.04
C ALA A 358 -16.13 -77.62 131.86
N GLU A 359 -16.63 -77.64 130.63
CA GLU A 359 -18.01 -77.97 130.30
C GLU A 359 -18.32 -79.44 130.63
N MET A 360 -17.45 -80.38 130.28
CA MET A 360 -17.58 -81.80 130.64
C MET A 360 -17.53 -82.00 132.17
N ALA A 361 -16.64 -81.30 132.87
CA ALA A 361 -16.57 -81.32 134.33
C ALA A 361 -17.86 -80.77 134.96
N LEU A 362 -18.38 -79.64 134.47
CA LEU A 362 -19.67 -79.08 134.90
C LEU A 362 -20.82 -80.07 134.66
N GLN A 363 -20.82 -80.76 133.53
CA GLN A 363 -21.79 -81.83 133.23
C GLN A 363 -21.68 -82.99 134.22
N SER A 364 -20.46 -83.41 134.56
CA SER A 364 -20.22 -84.48 135.54
C SER A 364 -20.66 -84.08 136.95
N TYR A 365 -20.36 -82.85 137.40
CA TYR A 365 -20.82 -82.32 138.68
C TYR A 365 -22.35 -82.17 138.74
N ARG A 366 -23.00 -81.77 137.64
CA ARG A 366 -24.47 -81.77 137.54
C ARG A 366 -25.05 -83.18 137.65
N SER A 367 -24.42 -84.19 137.05
CA SER A 367 -24.86 -85.59 137.13
C SER A 367 -24.67 -86.17 138.54
N ILE A 368 -23.55 -85.88 139.20
CA ILE A 368 -23.26 -86.32 140.57
C ILE A 368 -24.19 -85.62 141.58
N TRP A 369 -24.43 -84.31 141.40
CA TRP A 369 -25.37 -83.56 142.25
C TRP A 369 -26.81 -84.06 142.07
N HIS A 370 -27.25 -84.36 140.84
CA HIS A 370 -28.57 -84.97 140.63
C HIS A 370 -28.68 -86.35 141.30
N LYS A 371 -27.64 -87.19 141.27
CA LYS A 371 -27.63 -88.49 141.97
C LYS A 371 -27.63 -88.34 143.50
N ALA A 372 -26.89 -87.38 144.05
CA ALA A 372 -26.87 -87.08 145.48
C ALA A 372 -28.20 -86.49 145.98
N ASN A 373 -28.87 -85.65 145.18
CA ASN A 373 -30.16 -85.05 145.52
C ASN A 373 -31.30 -86.09 145.48
N VAL A 374 -31.23 -87.08 144.60
CA VAL A 374 -32.17 -88.22 144.55
C VAL A 374 -31.94 -89.19 145.73
N ALA A 375 -30.69 -89.47 146.10
CA ALA A 375 -30.35 -90.31 147.26
C ALA A 375 -30.75 -89.66 148.60
N SER A 376 -30.60 -88.34 148.74
CA SER A 376 -31.01 -87.61 149.95
C SER A 376 -32.53 -87.55 150.14
N ARG A 377 -33.31 -87.52 149.06
CA ARG A 377 -34.78 -87.59 149.11
C ARG A 377 -35.30 -89.01 149.41
N GLN A 378 -34.54 -90.05 149.12
CA GLN A 378 -34.88 -91.45 149.41
C GLN A 378 -34.53 -91.89 150.85
N LEU A 379 -33.57 -91.23 151.51
CA LEU A 379 -33.18 -91.53 152.90
C LEU A 379 -34.06 -90.86 153.98
N GLN A 380 -34.88 -89.86 153.63
CA GLN A 380 -35.73 -89.14 154.59
C GLN A 380 -37.16 -89.69 154.71
N ALA A 381 -37.49 -90.77 154.00
CA ALA A 381 -38.84 -91.38 153.94
C ALA A 381 -38.98 -92.71 154.73
N LEU A 382 -37.98 -93.15 155.51
CA LEU A 382 -37.94 -94.54 156.03
C LEU A 382 -37.55 -94.76 157.50
N ILE A 383 -37.53 -93.76 158.41
CA ILE A 383 -37.36 -94.04 159.86
C ILE A 383 -38.23 -93.10 160.75
N PRO A 384 -38.89 -93.63 161.82
CA PRO A 384 -40.05 -93.04 162.51
C PRO A 384 -39.75 -92.35 163.87
N GLU A 385 -40.75 -91.61 164.38
CA GLU A 385 -40.90 -91.08 165.75
C GLU A 385 -40.46 -92.01 166.89
N PRO A 386 -39.83 -91.47 167.95
CA PRO A 386 -40.50 -91.51 169.26
C PRO A 386 -40.35 -90.22 170.11
N GLY A 387 -41.46 -89.76 170.68
CA GLY A 387 -41.66 -89.64 172.14
C GLY A 387 -40.80 -88.66 172.96
N SER A 388 -41.49 -87.63 173.49
CA SER A 388 -41.31 -86.99 174.81
C SER A 388 -39.94 -86.42 175.23
N ARG A 389 -39.77 -85.11 175.00
CA ARG A 389 -39.98 -84.07 176.03
C ARG A 389 -40.31 -82.73 175.39
#